data_AF-A0A535T9P4-F1
#
_entry.id   AF-A0A535T9P4-F1
#
_cell.length_a   1.000
_cell.length_b   1.000
_cell.length_c   1.000
_cell.angle_alpha   90.00
_cell.angle_beta   90.00
_cell.angle_gamma   90.00
#
_symmetry.space_group_name_H-M   'P 1'
#
loop_
_entity.id
_entity.type
_entity.pdbx_description
1 polymer ?
#
loop_
_entity_poly.entity_id
_entity_poly.type
_entity_poly.pdbx_seq_one_letter_code
_entity_poly.pdbx_strand_id
1 'polypeptide(L)'
;GDTAVIPEGMGSFGSRAAMMGGAAVMGASVKLRRQLLESAAEELEAAPHDLVLSVDGIAVRGAPTRSVPLQSISVEDRFVCALLGFPYGIHLAAVEVDTGTGAVRIHRYAAAYDVGRAINPVIVRGQIAGGFAQGLGGALLEEFAFDANGQPLAASFMDYLLPTSEEVPDIEVLITEDAPSPINPLGVKGAGEGGTAAVGGAIANAVADALGVEVTQLPLSPQRVIELASA
;
A
#
# COMPACT_ATOMS: atom_id res chain seq x y z
N GLY A 1 7.40 -17.04 1.95
CA GLY A 1 8.27 -17.04 3.14
C GLY A 1 8.54 -18.48 3.49
N ASP A 2 9.81 -18.84 3.64
CA ASP A 2 10.25 -20.20 4.00
C ASP A 2 10.84 -20.17 5.41
N THR A 3 10.20 -20.85 6.34
CA THR A 3 10.60 -20.87 7.76
C THR A 3 11.85 -21.71 8.01
N ALA A 4 12.28 -22.55 7.06
CA ALA A 4 13.55 -23.26 7.15
C ALA A 4 14.75 -22.30 6.94
N VAL A 5 14.52 -21.17 6.25
CA VAL A 5 15.55 -20.17 5.93
C VAL A 5 15.39 -18.89 6.76
N ILE A 6 14.14 -18.45 7.01
CA ILE A 6 13.83 -17.25 7.77
C ILE A 6 12.97 -17.66 8.98
N PRO A 7 13.59 -17.87 10.16
CA PRO A 7 12.90 -18.46 11.32
C PRO A 7 11.89 -17.50 11.97
N GLU A 8 12.12 -16.19 11.86
CA GLU A 8 11.28 -15.16 12.46
C GLU A 8 10.68 -14.22 11.41
N GLY A 9 9.37 -14.02 11.50
CA GLY A 9 8.63 -13.08 10.67
C GLY A 9 7.20 -12.96 11.18
N MET A 10 6.62 -11.78 11.05
CA MET A 10 5.24 -11.51 11.49
C MET A 10 4.25 -11.46 10.32
N GLY A 11 4.66 -11.89 9.12
CA GLY A 11 3.80 -11.89 7.92
C GLY A 11 3.51 -10.51 7.32
N SER A 12 2.64 -10.51 6.31
CA SER A 12 2.28 -9.35 5.50
C SER A 12 0.77 -9.10 5.59
N PHE A 13 0.38 -8.09 6.38
CA PHE A 13 -1.00 -7.63 6.59
C PHE A 13 -0.95 -6.22 7.20
N GLY A 14 -2.07 -5.48 7.24
CA GLY A 14 -2.13 -4.17 7.91
C GLY A 14 -1.10 -3.18 7.38
N SER A 15 -0.80 -3.25 6.08
CA SER A 15 0.20 -2.42 5.39
C SER A 15 1.60 -2.39 6.04
N ARG A 16 1.96 -3.40 6.83
CA ARG A 16 3.17 -3.39 7.68
C ARG A 16 4.48 -3.72 6.96
N ALA A 17 4.42 -4.32 5.77
CA ALA A 17 5.58 -4.95 5.14
C ALA A 17 6.72 -3.96 4.85
N ALA A 18 6.41 -2.82 4.21
CA ALA A 18 7.40 -1.79 3.92
C ALA A 18 7.96 -1.14 5.20
N MET A 19 7.10 -0.86 6.19
CA MET A 19 7.52 -0.25 7.44
C MET A 19 8.44 -1.18 8.25
N MET A 20 8.04 -2.43 8.46
CA MET A 20 8.74 -3.34 9.35
C MET A 20 9.88 -4.07 8.62
N GLY A 21 9.56 -4.70 7.48
CA GLY A 21 10.53 -5.44 6.67
C GLY A 21 11.55 -4.52 6.02
N GLY A 22 11.11 -3.40 5.43
CA GLY A 22 12.01 -2.43 4.82
C GLY A 22 13.00 -1.83 5.81
N ALA A 23 12.55 -1.47 7.02
CA ALA A 23 13.44 -0.96 8.06
C ALA A 23 14.45 -2.01 8.55
N ALA A 24 14.04 -3.27 8.71
CA ALA A 24 14.95 -4.35 9.07
C ALA A 24 16.01 -4.60 7.99
N VAL A 25 15.61 -4.61 6.71
CA VAL A 25 16.55 -4.72 5.58
C VAL A 25 17.51 -3.54 5.53
N MET A 26 17.03 -2.32 5.79
CA MET A 26 17.88 -1.13 5.85
C MET A 26 18.93 -1.24 6.95
N GLY A 27 18.53 -1.63 8.15
CA GLY A 27 19.45 -1.77 9.27
C GLY A 27 20.48 -2.89 9.06
N ALA A 28 20.07 -4.04 8.51
CA ALA A 28 20.98 -5.09 8.09
C ALA A 28 21.96 -4.59 7.01
N SER A 29 21.48 -3.86 6.01
CA SER A 29 22.32 -3.29 4.94
C SER A 29 23.36 -2.30 5.46
N VAL A 30 23.01 -1.46 6.44
CA VAL A 30 23.94 -0.53 7.08
C VAL A 30 25.01 -1.27 7.87
N LYS A 31 24.63 -2.32 8.63
CA LYS A 31 25.60 -3.17 9.35
C LYS A 31 26.55 -3.88 8.41
N LEU A 32 26.03 -4.44 7.31
CA LEU A 32 26.83 -5.13 6.30
C LEU A 32 27.84 -4.18 5.66
N ARG A 33 27.38 -2.99 5.22
CA ARG A 33 28.25 -1.97 4.66
C ARG A 33 29.38 -1.59 5.61
N ARG A 34 29.07 -1.42 6.90
CA ARG A 34 30.08 -1.07 7.91
C ARG A 34 31.14 -2.16 8.04
N GLN A 35 30.75 -3.43 8.21
CA GLN A 35 31.71 -4.53 8.37
C GLN A 35 32.56 -4.76 7.12
N LEU A 36 31.97 -4.64 5.93
CA LEU A 36 32.71 -4.70 4.66
C LEU A 36 33.79 -3.61 4.58
N LEU A 37 33.47 -2.38 4.95
CA LEU A 37 34.42 -1.27 4.92
C LEU A 37 35.49 -1.38 6.01
N GLU A 38 35.15 -1.86 7.20
CA GLU A 38 36.10 -2.11 8.28
C GLU A 38 37.12 -3.17 7.87
N SER A 39 36.67 -4.29 7.30
CA SER A 39 37.57 -5.34 6.81
C SER A 39 38.47 -4.86 5.66
N ALA A 40 37.90 -4.14 4.69
CA ALA A 40 38.68 -3.60 3.58
C ALA A 40 39.67 -2.50 4.01
N ALA A 41 39.37 -1.75 5.08
CA ALA A 41 40.25 -0.72 5.62
C ALA A 41 41.53 -1.32 6.20
N GLU A 42 41.43 -2.46 6.88
CA GLU A 42 42.58 -3.21 7.38
C GLU A 42 43.44 -3.74 6.23
N GLU A 43 42.82 -4.34 5.21
CA GLU A 43 43.54 -4.94 4.08
C GLU A 43 44.20 -3.89 3.16
N LEU A 44 43.53 -2.76 2.93
CA LEU A 44 44.04 -1.69 2.08
C LEU A 44 44.92 -0.69 2.82
N GLU A 45 45.08 -0.82 4.14
CA GLU A 45 45.76 0.14 5.03
C GLU A 45 45.26 1.58 4.77
N ALA A 46 43.94 1.76 4.75
CA ALA A 46 43.28 3.02 4.44
C ALA A 46 42.14 3.29 5.44
N ALA A 47 41.83 4.56 5.69
CA ALA A 47 40.72 4.90 6.60
C ALA A 47 39.37 4.51 5.97
N PRO A 48 38.38 4.00 6.75
CA PRO A 48 37.09 3.57 6.20
C PRO A 48 36.31 4.64 5.41
N HIS A 49 36.52 5.93 5.70
CA HIS A 49 35.87 7.04 4.99
C HIS A 49 36.52 7.36 3.63
N ASP A 50 37.75 6.90 3.42
CA ASP A 50 38.47 7.00 2.15
C ASP A 50 38.12 5.85 1.20
N LEU A 51 37.28 4.91 1.62
CA LEU A 51 36.86 3.76 0.82
C LEU A 51 35.55 4.02 0.08
N VAL A 52 35.44 3.44 -1.11
CA VAL A 52 34.25 3.44 -1.95
C VAL A 52 33.82 2.00 -2.17
N LEU A 53 32.62 1.66 -1.69
CA LEU A 53 31.97 0.38 -1.94
C LEU A 53 31.22 0.42 -3.27
N SER A 54 31.40 -0.61 -4.09
CA SER A 54 30.69 -0.84 -5.35
C SER A 54 30.27 -2.30 -5.47
N VAL A 55 29.57 -2.64 -6.56
CA VAL A 55 29.22 -4.04 -6.86
C VAL A 55 30.43 -4.90 -7.22
N ASP A 56 31.51 -4.27 -7.71
CA ASP A 56 32.72 -4.96 -8.17
C ASP A 56 33.77 -5.14 -7.05
N GLY A 57 33.56 -4.49 -5.90
CA GLY A 57 34.53 -4.49 -4.80
C GLY A 57 34.61 -3.16 -4.06
N ILE A 58 35.62 -3.05 -3.21
CA ILE A 58 35.89 -1.88 -2.38
C ILE A 58 37.24 -1.31 -2.79
N ALA A 59 37.30 -0.01 -3.09
CA ALA A 59 38.52 0.66 -3.54
C ALA A 59 38.80 1.94 -2.76
N VAL A 60 40.08 2.34 -2.72
CA VAL A 60 40.48 3.64 -2.18
C VAL A 60 40.04 4.76 -3.13
N ARG A 61 39.39 5.79 -2.59
CA ARG A 61 38.92 6.96 -3.33
C ARG A 61 40.08 7.60 -4.10
N GLY A 62 39.90 7.77 -5.41
CA GLY A 62 40.92 8.35 -6.29
C GLY A 62 42.04 7.38 -6.70
N ALA A 63 42.06 6.15 -6.19
CA ALA A 63 43.04 5.13 -6.54
C ALA A 63 42.33 3.77 -6.80
N PRO A 64 41.57 3.64 -7.90
CA PRO A 64 40.74 2.45 -8.16
C PRO A 64 41.53 1.15 -8.31
N THR A 65 42.83 1.22 -8.61
CA THR A 65 43.73 0.05 -8.65
C THR A 65 44.10 -0.48 -7.26
N ARG A 66 43.85 0.29 -6.20
CA ARG A 66 43.96 -0.17 -4.80
C ARG A 66 42.58 -0.62 -4.33
N SER A 67 42.27 -1.88 -4.60
CA SER A 67 40.94 -2.46 -4.35
C SER A 67 41.02 -3.89 -3.83
N VAL A 68 39.98 -4.29 -3.10
CA VAL A 68 39.74 -5.66 -2.64
C VAL A 68 38.36 -6.14 -3.12
N PRO A 69 38.20 -7.44 -3.41
CA PRO A 69 36.89 -8.00 -3.76
C PRO A 69 35.94 -7.95 -2.56
N LEU A 70 34.63 -8.05 -2.82
CA LEU A 70 33.65 -8.20 -1.75
C LEU A 70 33.85 -9.53 -1.03
N GLN A 71 33.89 -9.46 0.30
CA GLN A 71 33.96 -10.64 1.16
C GLN A 71 32.55 -11.14 1.53
N SER A 72 32.42 -12.44 1.77
CA SER A 72 31.17 -13.04 2.22
C SER A 72 30.99 -12.81 3.73
N ILE A 73 30.22 -11.78 4.09
CA ILE A 73 29.91 -11.42 5.47
C ILE A 73 28.42 -11.63 5.73
N SER A 74 28.09 -12.23 6.87
CA SER A 74 26.70 -12.36 7.35
C SER A 74 26.42 -11.37 8.47
N VAL A 75 25.27 -10.71 8.39
CA VAL A 75 24.78 -9.82 9.44
C VAL A 75 23.29 -10.05 9.67
N GLU A 76 22.86 -9.76 10.88
CA GLU A 76 21.46 -9.80 11.26
C GLU A 76 21.02 -8.46 11.85
N ASP A 77 19.78 -8.09 11.55
CA ASP A 77 19.14 -6.97 12.22
C ASP A 77 17.63 -7.19 12.40
N ARG A 78 17.10 -6.53 13.42
CA ARG A 78 15.70 -6.59 13.78
C ARG A 78 15.18 -5.19 14.02
N PHE A 79 14.09 -4.86 13.34
CA PHE A 79 13.39 -3.61 13.58
C PHE A 79 12.17 -3.84 14.46
N VAL A 80 12.06 -3.04 15.53
CA VAL A 80 10.91 -3.01 16.43
C VAL A 80 10.41 -1.57 16.48
N CYS A 81 9.12 -1.40 16.25
CA CYS A 81 8.47 -0.09 16.30
C CYS A 81 7.33 -0.15 17.31
N ALA A 82 7.32 0.77 18.28
CA ALA A 82 6.29 0.85 19.32
C ALA A 82 5.02 1.59 18.87
N LEU A 83 5.12 2.33 17.75
CA LEU A 83 4.05 3.18 17.22
C LEU A 83 3.65 2.71 15.82
N LEU A 84 2.37 2.91 15.48
CA LEU A 84 1.89 2.69 14.11
C LEU A 84 2.33 3.83 13.20
N GLY A 85 2.58 3.54 11.92
CA GLY A 85 2.68 4.56 10.90
C GLY A 85 1.29 4.95 10.41
N PHE A 86 1.06 6.25 10.27
CA PHE A 86 -0.23 6.80 9.84
C PHE A 86 -0.10 7.40 8.45
N PRO A 87 -0.24 6.60 7.38
CA PRO A 87 -0.47 7.16 6.07
C PRO A 87 -1.86 7.80 6.06
N TYR A 88 -2.03 8.84 5.26
CA TYR A 88 -3.30 9.56 5.18
C TYR A 88 -3.52 10.03 3.75
N GLY A 89 -4.79 10.24 3.42
CA GLY A 89 -5.16 10.64 2.08
C GLY A 89 -6.56 11.18 1.99
N ILE A 90 -6.91 11.62 0.80
CA ILE A 90 -8.22 12.16 0.44
C ILE A 90 -8.69 11.42 -0.80
N HIS A 91 -9.95 11.03 -0.79
CA HIS A 91 -10.63 10.41 -1.92
C HIS A 91 -11.78 11.32 -2.35
N LEU A 92 -11.91 11.51 -3.65
CA LEU A 92 -12.93 12.34 -4.27
C LEU A 92 -13.64 11.53 -5.34
N ALA A 93 -14.96 11.52 -5.30
CA ALA A 93 -15.80 10.82 -6.28
C ALA A 93 -16.78 11.82 -6.90
N ALA A 94 -16.87 11.79 -8.23
CA ALA A 94 -17.96 12.41 -8.98
C ALA A 94 -18.77 11.29 -9.62
N VAL A 95 -20.06 11.22 -9.25
CA VAL A 95 -20.97 10.15 -9.70
C VAL A 95 -22.19 10.73 -10.39
N GLU A 96 -22.82 9.91 -11.21
CA GLU A 96 -24.19 10.13 -11.70
C GLU A 96 -25.06 8.99 -11.20
N VAL A 97 -26.28 9.34 -10.78
CA VAL A 97 -27.27 8.39 -10.31
C VAL A 97 -28.47 8.43 -11.24
N ASP A 98 -28.78 7.29 -11.86
CA ASP A 98 -30.04 7.11 -12.58
C ASP A 98 -31.11 6.68 -11.59
N THR A 99 -32.05 7.57 -11.28
CA THR A 99 -33.12 7.30 -10.28
C THR A 99 -34.17 6.31 -10.79
N GLY A 100 -34.26 6.05 -12.09
CA GLY A 100 -35.19 5.07 -12.67
C GLY A 100 -34.65 3.65 -12.61
N THR A 101 -33.33 3.48 -12.74
CA THR A 101 -32.68 2.15 -12.73
C THR A 101 -31.90 1.85 -11.45
N GLY A 102 -31.58 2.87 -10.65
CA GLY A 102 -30.70 2.76 -9.48
C GLY A 102 -29.22 2.66 -9.84
N ALA A 103 -28.85 2.82 -11.11
CA ALA A 103 -27.46 2.70 -11.54
C ALA A 103 -26.62 3.89 -11.04
N VAL A 104 -25.46 3.59 -10.47
CA VAL A 104 -24.46 4.58 -10.05
C VAL A 104 -23.27 4.49 -11.00
N ARG A 105 -23.05 5.54 -11.80
CA ARG A 105 -21.92 5.64 -12.72
C ARG A 105 -20.85 6.56 -12.14
N ILE A 106 -19.62 6.09 -12.08
CA ILE A 106 -18.47 6.91 -11.66
C ILE A 106 -17.94 7.66 -12.89
N HIS A 107 -18.03 8.99 -12.87
CA HIS A 107 -17.47 9.84 -13.92
C HIS A 107 -16.00 10.13 -13.69
N ARG A 108 -15.62 10.34 -12.43
CA ARG A 108 -14.27 10.67 -12.06
C ARG A 108 -13.99 10.23 -10.63
N TYR A 109 -12.80 9.69 -10.43
CA TYR A 109 -12.31 9.35 -9.10
C TYR A 109 -10.86 9.78 -8.94
N ALA A 110 -10.56 10.46 -7.84
CA ALA A 110 -9.20 10.87 -7.50
C ALA A 110 -8.85 10.44 -6.08
N ALA A 111 -7.62 9.94 -5.91
CA ALA A 111 -7.05 9.59 -4.63
C ALA A 111 -5.68 10.27 -4.46
N ALA A 112 -5.55 11.10 -3.43
CA ALA A 112 -4.28 11.66 -3.00
C ALA A 112 -3.85 10.99 -1.70
N TYR A 113 -2.60 10.52 -1.61
CA TYR A 113 -2.11 9.80 -0.43
C TYR A 113 -0.67 10.19 -0.08
N ASP A 114 -0.45 10.54 1.18
CA ASP A 114 0.88 10.70 1.77
C ASP A 114 1.34 9.35 2.32
N VAL A 115 2.39 8.81 1.70
CA VAL A 115 2.98 7.51 2.06
C VAL A 115 4.31 7.67 2.79
N GLY A 116 4.61 8.86 3.29
CA GLY A 116 5.95 9.22 3.70
C GLY A 116 6.88 9.09 2.50
N ARG A 117 7.88 8.20 2.54
CA ARG A 117 8.72 7.94 1.38
C ARG A 117 8.16 6.82 0.49
N ALA A 118 8.04 7.06 -0.81
CA ALA A 118 7.68 6.06 -1.80
C ALA A 118 8.94 5.29 -2.25
N ILE A 119 9.10 4.03 -1.80
CA ILE A 119 10.19 3.16 -2.26
C ILE A 119 10.13 2.98 -3.78
N ASN A 120 8.93 2.72 -4.30
CA ASN A 120 8.66 2.64 -5.73
C ASN A 120 7.27 3.26 -6.02
N PRO A 121 7.21 4.49 -6.58
CA PRO A 121 5.95 5.17 -6.87
C PRO A 121 5.02 4.41 -7.82
N VAL A 122 5.56 3.61 -8.74
CA VAL A 122 4.75 2.82 -9.70
C VAL A 122 3.98 1.72 -8.96
N ILE A 123 4.65 1.02 -8.03
CA ILE A 123 4.00 -0.01 -7.21
C ILE A 123 2.94 0.62 -6.29
N VAL A 124 3.26 1.75 -5.66
CA VAL A 124 2.30 2.47 -4.79
C VAL A 124 1.06 2.90 -5.57
N ARG A 125 1.22 3.42 -6.79
CA ARG A 125 0.10 3.75 -7.68
C ARG A 125 -0.77 2.54 -7.99
N GLY A 126 -0.14 1.40 -8.30
CA GLY A 126 -0.84 0.13 -8.55
C GLY A 126 -1.60 -0.38 -7.32
N GLN A 127 -1.04 -0.23 -6.12
CA GLN A 127 -1.73 -0.58 -4.86
C GLN A 127 -2.97 0.28 -4.63
N ILE A 128 -2.87 1.60 -4.87
CA ILE A 128 -4.02 2.50 -4.73
C ILE A 128 -5.11 2.16 -5.75
N ALA A 129 -4.74 1.86 -7.00
CA ALA A 129 -5.69 1.46 -8.04
C ALA A 129 -6.37 0.11 -7.76
N GLY A 130 -5.61 -0.92 -7.37
CA GLY A 130 -6.17 -2.21 -6.99
C GLY A 130 -7.05 -2.10 -5.74
N GLY A 131 -6.62 -1.31 -4.76
CA GLY A 131 -7.40 -1.04 -3.57
C GLY A 131 -8.71 -0.31 -3.88
N PHE A 132 -8.68 0.65 -4.82
CA PHE A 132 -9.88 1.32 -5.30
C PHE A 132 -10.87 0.34 -5.92
N ALA A 133 -10.41 -0.55 -6.80
CA ALA A 133 -11.26 -1.57 -7.42
C ALA A 133 -11.92 -2.46 -6.36
N GLN A 134 -11.17 -2.92 -5.36
CA GLN A 134 -11.72 -3.68 -4.23
C GLN A 134 -12.73 -2.87 -3.42
N GLY A 135 -12.44 -1.60 -3.14
CA GLY A 135 -13.34 -0.73 -2.38
C GLY A 135 -14.62 -0.41 -3.17
N LEU A 136 -14.55 -0.38 -4.49
CA LEU A 136 -15.69 -0.18 -5.36
C LEU A 136 -16.64 -1.38 -5.31
N GLY A 137 -16.08 -2.59 -5.32
CA GLY A 137 -16.84 -3.81 -5.09
C GLY A 137 -17.65 -3.73 -3.80
N GLY A 138 -17.00 -3.46 -2.68
CA GLY A 138 -17.70 -3.26 -1.39
C GLY A 138 -18.70 -2.09 -1.36
N ALA A 139 -18.51 -1.06 -2.18
CA ALA A 139 -19.40 0.09 -2.24
C ALA A 139 -20.68 -0.18 -3.03
N LEU A 140 -20.60 -0.92 -4.14
CA LEU A 140 -21.70 -1.03 -5.11
C LEU A 140 -22.24 -2.46 -5.31
N LEU A 141 -21.43 -3.49 -5.05
CA LEU A 141 -21.66 -4.84 -5.58
C LEU A 141 -21.65 -5.94 -4.51
N GLU A 142 -20.62 -5.95 -3.66
CA GLU A 142 -20.33 -7.07 -2.77
C GLU A 142 -21.21 -7.07 -1.52
N GLU A 143 -21.96 -8.15 -1.29
CA GLU A 143 -22.77 -8.35 -0.09
C GLU A 143 -22.69 -9.80 0.39
N PHE A 144 -22.40 -9.98 1.69
CA PHE A 144 -22.49 -11.30 2.34
C PHE A 144 -23.91 -11.52 2.85
N ALA A 145 -24.81 -11.92 1.94
CA ALA A 145 -26.20 -12.19 2.28
C ALA A 145 -26.39 -13.57 2.94
N PHE A 146 -27.30 -13.66 3.91
CA PHE A 146 -27.68 -14.90 4.60
C PHE A 146 -29.20 -15.06 4.63
N ASP A 147 -29.68 -16.30 4.56
CA ASP A 147 -31.10 -16.60 4.76
C ASP A 147 -31.48 -16.63 6.25
N ALA A 148 -32.77 -16.85 6.53
CA ALA A 148 -33.30 -16.90 7.91
C ALA A 148 -32.73 -18.04 8.78
N ASN A 149 -32.08 -19.04 8.16
CA ASN A 149 -31.43 -20.16 8.85
C ASN A 149 -29.90 -19.95 8.97
N GLY A 150 -29.39 -18.79 8.54
CA GLY A 150 -27.97 -18.47 8.53
C GLY A 150 -27.19 -19.16 7.41
N GLN A 151 -27.84 -19.63 6.35
CA GLN A 151 -27.15 -20.15 5.18
C GLN A 151 -26.63 -19.01 4.32
N PRO A 152 -25.35 -19.05 3.88
CA PRO A 152 -24.81 -18.04 2.99
C PRO A 152 -25.48 -18.12 1.61
N LEU A 153 -25.99 -16.99 1.14
CA LEU A 153 -26.61 -16.85 -0.19
C LEU A 153 -25.56 -16.46 -1.25
N ALA A 154 -24.52 -15.73 -0.86
CA ALA A 154 -23.42 -15.34 -1.73
C ALA A 154 -22.25 -16.35 -1.68
N ALA A 155 -22.48 -17.56 -2.21
CA ALA A 155 -21.53 -18.69 -2.12
C ALA A 155 -20.66 -18.90 -3.37
N SER A 156 -20.90 -18.14 -4.43
CA SER A 156 -20.18 -18.22 -5.71
C SER A 156 -19.97 -16.84 -6.32
N PHE A 157 -19.11 -16.69 -7.32
CA PHE A 157 -18.96 -15.43 -8.07
C PHE A 157 -20.13 -15.10 -8.99
N MET A 158 -21.16 -15.95 -9.08
CA MET A 158 -22.43 -15.55 -9.70
C MET A 158 -23.26 -14.68 -8.75
N ASP A 159 -23.07 -14.86 -7.44
CA ASP A 159 -23.88 -14.24 -6.39
C ASP A 159 -23.09 -13.17 -5.62
N TYR A 160 -21.79 -13.40 -5.41
CA TYR A 160 -20.83 -12.43 -4.88
C TYR A 160 -20.21 -11.67 -6.04
N LEU A 161 -20.81 -10.54 -6.37
CA LEU A 161 -20.45 -9.76 -7.55
C LEU A 161 -19.11 -9.04 -7.34
N LEU A 162 -18.06 -9.53 -8.00
CA LEU A 162 -16.80 -8.83 -8.11
C LEU A 162 -16.86 -7.80 -9.25
N PRO A 163 -16.31 -6.59 -9.05
CA PRO A 163 -16.25 -5.59 -10.11
C PRO A 163 -15.39 -6.09 -11.28
N THR A 164 -15.83 -5.80 -12.49
CA THR A 164 -15.07 -6.05 -13.72
C THR A 164 -14.40 -4.77 -14.22
N SER A 165 -13.70 -4.83 -15.33
CA SER A 165 -13.13 -3.64 -15.97
C SER A 165 -14.18 -2.66 -16.50
N GLU A 166 -15.44 -3.08 -16.65
CA GLU A 166 -16.52 -2.18 -17.06
C GLU A 166 -16.96 -1.26 -15.92
N GLU A 167 -16.97 -1.76 -14.68
CA GLU A 167 -17.34 -0.96 -13.50
C GLU A 167 -16.18 -0.12 -12.95
N VAL A 168 -14.93 -0.56 -13.13
CA VAL A 168 -13.75 0.12 -12.56
C VAL A 168 -13.21 1.15 -13.56
N PRO A 169 -13.41 2.46 -13.34
CA PRO A 169 -12.82 3.49 -14.20
C PRO A 169 -11.32 3.65 -13.95
N ASP A 170 -10.65 4.36 -14.86
CA ASP A 170 -9.34 4.93 -14.59
C ASP A 170 -9.42 5.90 -13.41
N ILE A 171 -8.43 5.82 -12.51
CA ILE A 171 -8.34 6.69 -11.34
C ILE A 171 -7.13 7.62 -11.38
N GLU A 172 -7.35 8.85 -10.92
CA GLU A 172 -6.28 9.82 -10.74
C GLU A 172 -5.60 9.61 -9.38
N VAL A 173 -4.34 9.19 -9.41
CA VAL A 173 -3.57 8.96 -8.19
C VAL A 173 -2.46 9.99 -8.04
N LEU A 174 -2.52 10.73 -6.93
CA LEU A 174 -1.46 11.63 -6.48
C LEU A 174 -0.76 11.02 -5.27
N ILE A 175 0.54 10.75 -5.40
CA ILE A 175 1.37 10.27 -4.29
C ILE A 175 2.14 11.47 -3.76
N THR A 176 2.04 11.73 -2.46
CA THR A 176 2.83 12.78 -1.80
C THR A 176 3.79 12.16 -0.79
N GLU A 177 4.88 12.90 -0.53
CA GLU A 177 5.95 12.51 0.39
C GLU A 177 6.22 13.62 1.42
N ASP A 178 5.18 14.40 1.75
CA ASP A 178 5.30 15.65 2.50
C ASP A 178 5.64 15.43 3.99
N ALA A 179 5.20 14.31 4.55
CA ALA A 179 5.49 13.94 5.94
C ALA A 179 6.14 12.55 6.07
N PRO A 180 7.43 12.39 5.76
CA PRO A 180 8.15 11.14 6.02
C PRO A 180 8.02 10.69 7.48
N SER A 181 7.87 9.39 7.70
CA SER A 181 7.67 8.84 9.04
C SER A 181 8.91 9.05 9.93
N PRO A 182 8.82 9.76 11.08
CA PRO A 182 9.97 10.01 11.95
C PRO A 182 10.40 8.77 12.73
N ILE A 183 9.53 7.76 12.80
CA ILE A 183 9.76 6.50 13.52
C ILE A 183 10.27 5.39 12.59
N ASN A 184 10.47 5.67 11.31
CA ASN A 184 10.96 4.70 10.34
C ASN A 184 12.26 5.20 9.69
N PRO A 185 13.36 4.42 9.69
CA PRO A 185 14.65 4.86 9.14
C PRO A 185 14.62 5.15 7.64
N LEU A 186 13.65 4.61 6.89
CA LEU A 186 13.45 4.91 5.47
C LEU A 186 12.48 6.07 5.24
N GLY A 187 11.81 6.58 6.29
CA GLY A 187 10.74 7.57 6.19
C GLY A 187 9.44 7.04 5.58
N VAL A 188 9.32 5.73 5.35
CA VAL A 188 8.16 5.10 4.68
C VAL A 188 6.96 4.93 5.62
N LYS A 189 5.76 4.96 5.06
CA LYS A 189 4.49 4.56 5.69
C LYS A 189 3.86 3.41 4.90
N GLY A 190 2.79 2.81 5.44
CA GLY A 190 2.01 1.80 4.73
C GLY A 190 1.24 2.39 3.54
N ALA A 191 1.08 1.63 2.46
CA ALA A 191 0.34 2.08 1.26
C ALA A 191 -0.59 1.01 0.67
N GLY A 192 -0.65 -0.19 1.27
CA GLY A 192 -1.39 -1.32 0.70
C GLY A 192 -2.91 -1.16 0.81
N GLU A 193 -3.39 -0.66 1.94
CA GLU A 193 -4.84 -0.56 2.23
C GLU A 193 -5.43 0.82 1.93
N GLY A 194 -4.58 1.82 1.65
CA GLY A 194 -5.00 3.20 1.46
C GLY A 194 -5.98 3.38 0.29
N GLY A 195 -5.80 2.59 -0.79
CA GLY A 195 -6.69 2.63 -1.96
C GLY A 195 -8.12 2.18 -1.67
N THR A 196 -8.34 1.31 -0.68
CA THR A 196 -9.66 0.72 -0.37
C THR A 196 -10.41 1.51 0.71
N ALA A 197 -9.68 2.00 1.72
CA ALA A 197 -10.25 2.42 3.00
C ALA A 197 -11.35 3.49 2.89
N ALA A 198 -11.20 4.46 1.99
CA ALA A 198 -12.11 5.60 1.86
C ALA A 198 -13.14 5.45 0.73
N VAL A 199 -13.09 4.36 -0.06
CA VAL A 199 -13.92 4.25 -1.28
C VAL A 199 -15.40 4.23 -0.96
N GLY A 200 -15.84 3.36 -0.04
CA GLY A 200 -17.24 3.25 0.35
C GLY A 200 -17.81 4.59 0.84
N GLY A 201 -17.08 5.31 1.70
CA GLY A 201 -17.50 6.62 2.19
C GLY A 201 -17.53 7.70 1.10
N ALA A 202 -16.55 7.73 0.20
CA ALA A 202 -16.52 8.68 -0.91
C ALA A 202 -17.70 8.47 -1.88
N ILE A 203 -17.99 7.21 -2.23
CA ILE A 203 -19.12 6.87 -3.11
C ILE A 203 -20.46 7.15 -2.41
N ALA A 204 -20.62 6.73 -1.15
CA ALA A 204 -21.83 7.00 -0.37
C ALA A 204 -22.14 8.50 -0.27
N ASN A 205 -21.14 9.32 0.03
CA ASN A 205 -21.31 10.78 0.12
C ASN A 205 -21.64 11.40 -1.25
N ALA A 206 -21.06 10.90 -2.34
CA ALA A 206 -21.35 11.41 -3.68
C ALA A 206 -22.79 11.06 -4.13
N VAL A 207 -23.28 9.87 -3.78
CA VAL A 207 -24.67 9.46 -4.03
C VAL A 207 -25.64 10.25 -3.13
N ALA A 208 -25.29 10.44 -1.86
CA ALA A 208 -26.05 11.28 -0.93
C ALA A 208 -26.21 12.71 -1.46
N ASP A 209 -25.13 13.32 -1.96
CA ASP A 209 -25.14 14.65 -2.58
C ASP A 209 -26.02 14.70 -3.84
N ALA A 210 -25.91 13.69 -4.71
CA ALA A 210 -26.70 13.62 -5.95
C ALA A 210 -28.21 13.46 -5.71
N LEU A 211 -28.60 12.76 -4.65
CA LEU A 211 -30.01 12.48 -4.32
C LEU A 211 -30.60 13.44 -3.28
N GLY A 212 -29.77 14.16 -2.52
CA GLY A 212 -30.21 15.02 -1.42
C GLY A 212 -30.70 14.23 -0.18
N VAL A 213 -30.19 13.01 0.02
CA VAL A 213 -30.58 12.10 1.12
C VAL A 213 -29.36 11.63 1.90
N GLU A 214 -29.58 11.03 3.07
CA GLU A 214 -28.50 10.42 3.85
C GLU A 214 -28.29 8.95 3.43
N VAL A 215 -27.03 8.57 3.19
CA VAL A 215 -26.65 7.17 2.91
C VAL A 215 -25.93 6.61 4.12
N THR A 216 -26.53 5.59 4.75
CA THR A 216 -26.00 4.96 5.97
C THR A 216 -25.66 3.48 5.82
N GLN A 217 -25.92 2.90 4.64
CA GLN A 217 -25.72 1.47 4.39
C GLN A 217 -25.11 1.22 2.99
N LEU A 218 -24.16 0.30 2.96
CA LEU A 218 -23.57 -0.29 1.75
C LEU A 218 -23.92 -1.79 1.68
N PRO A 219 -23.87 -2.40 0.49
CA PRO A 219 -23.60 -1.76 -0.81
C PRO A 219 -24.81 -0.98 -1.33
N LEU A 220 -24.53 0.00 -2.19
CA LEU A 220 -25.51 0.77 -2.96
C LEU A 220 -25.96 -0.01 -4.19
N SER A 221 -26.62 -1.14 -3.95
CA SER A 221 -27.25 -1.92 -5.01
C SER A 221 -28.33 -1.11 -5.72
N PRO A 222 -28.66 -1.39 -6.99
CA PRO A 222 -29.66 -0.63 -7.74
C PRO A 222 -31.00 -0.50 -7.01
N GLN A 223 -31.47 -1.59 -6.39
CA GLN A 223 -32.70 -1.59 -5.61
C GLN A 223 -32.63 -0.62 -4.42
N ARG A 224 -31.51 -0.61 -3.68
CA ARG A 224 -31.32 0.29 -2.55
C ARG A 224 -31.22 1.75 -2.97
N VAL A 225 -30.60 2.02 -4.12
CA VAL A 225 -30.53 3.37 -4.69
C VAL A 225 -31.92 3.88 -5.12
N ILE A 226 -32.76 3.03 -5.72
CA ILE A 226 -34.15 3.38 -6.07
C ILE A 226 -34.96 3.71 -4.81
N GLU A 227 -34.80 2.92 -3.75
CA GLU A 227 -35.46 3.14 -2.47
C GLU A 227 -35.03 4.48 -1.85
N LEU A 228 -33.74 4.80 -1.87
CA LEU A 228 -33.20 6.08 -1.42
C LEU A 228 -33.72 7.26 -2.25
N ALA A 229 -33.81 7.13 -3.57
CA ALA A 229 -34.31 8.17 -4.46
C ALA A 229 -35.82 8.42 -4.32
N SER A 230 -36.54 7.51 -3.67
CA SER A 230 -37.99 7.59 -3.46
C SER A 230 -38.39 8.13 -2.07
N ALA A 231 -37.40 8.36 -1.18
CA ALA A 231 -37.60 8.87 0.17
C ALA A 231 -37.78 10.39 0.21
#